data_AF-A0A965UUL6-F1
#
_entry.id   AF-A0A965UUL6-F1
#
_cell.length_a   1.000
_cell.length_b   1.000
_cell.length_c   1.000
_cell.angle_alpha   90.00
_cell.angle_beta   90.00
_cell.angle_gamma   90.00
#
_symmetry.space_group_name_H-M   'P 1'
#
loop_
_entity.id
_entity.type
_entity.pdbx_description
1 polymer ?
#
loop_
_entity_poly.entity_id
_entity_poly.type
_entity_poly.pdbx_seq_one_letter_code
_entity_poly.pdbx_strand_id
1 'polypeptide(L)'
;MALKNALMECAQYLGEKIPGKGQATWTKHFTAGLLVTDPVMLGVHKDQTEGETFMCHADGKRSSGTRVPRKFPVIYDWTATATFYILDQTITKDVFERYLVEAGKFIGVGRFRPRNGGF
;
A
#
# COMPACT_ATOMS: atom_id res chain seq x y z
N MET A 1 2.22 6.68 -6.46
CA MET A 1 3.20 5.97 -5.59
C MET A 1 2.59 5.01 -4.56
N ALA A 2 1.46 5.31 -3.91
CA ALA A 2 0.93 4.45 -2.83
C ALA A 2 0.76 2.97 -3.19
N LEU A 3 0.19 2.66 -4.36
CA LEU A 3 -0.01 1.28 -4.83
C LEU A 3 1.31 0.54 -5.10
N LYS A 4 2.28 1.19 -5.75
CA LYS A 4 3.62 0.63 -5.95
C LYS A 4 4.28 0.30 -4.61
N ASN A 5 4.23 1.25 -3.66
CA ASN A 5 4.82 1.05 -2.35
C ASN A 5 4.16 -0.12 -1.60
N ALA A 6 2.83 -0.25 -1.67
CA ALA A 6 2.13 -1.36 -1.03
C ALA A 6 2.58 -2.73 -1.56
N LEU A 7 2.74 -2.87 -2.88
CA LEU A 7 3.24 -4.11 -3.50
C LEU A 7 4.71 -4.39 -3.13
N MET A 8 5.56 -3.36 -3.11
CA MET A 8 6.96 -3.49 -2.71
C MET A 8 7.10 -3.93 -1.24
N GLU A 9 6.36 -3.28 -0.34
CA GLU A 9 6.31 -3.63 1.08
C GLU A 9 5.72 -5.03 1.29
N CYS A 10 4.75 -5.45 0.46
CA CYS A 10 4.19 -6.80 0.48
C CYS A 10 5.24 -7.84 0.07
N ALA A 11 5.98 -7.60 -1.00
CA ALA A 11 7.07 -8.47 -1.43
C ALA A 11 8.15 -8.65 -0.33
N GLN A 12 8.49 -7.56 0.35
CA GLN A 12 9.37 -7.61 1.52
C GLN A 12 8.75 -8.34 2.71
N TYR A 13 7.46 -8.14 2.98
CA TYR A 13 6.74 -8.78 4.09
C TYR A 13 6.69 -10.29 3.95
N LEU A 14 6.28 -10.78 2.77
CA LEU A 14 6.13 -12.20 2.53
C LEU A 14 7.48 -12.92 2.49
N GLY A 15 8.55 -12.23 2.07
CA GLY A 15 9.92 -12.77 2.09
C GLY A 15 10.09 -14.05 1.24
N GLU A 16 9.16 -14.30 0.33
CA GLU A 16 9.10 -15.54 -0.42
C GLU A 16 10.25 -15.65 -1.43
N LYS A 17 10.77 -16.86 -1.54
CA LYS A 17 11.78 -17.22 -2.54
C LYS A 17 11.12 -17.44 -3.90
N ILE A 18 11.86 -17.11 -4.94
CA ILE A 18 11.45 -17.32 -6.32
C ILE A 18 11.74 -18.80 -6.67
N PRO A 19 10.72 -19.59 -7.06
CA PRO A 19 10.92 -20.98 -7.48
C PRO A 19 12.00 -21.08 -8.56
N GLY A 20 12.95 -21.98 -8.39
CA GLY A 20 14.04 -22.20 -9.35
C GLY A 20 15.17 -21.16 -9.34
N LYS A 21 15.11 -20.10 -8.52
CA LYS A 21 16.19 -19.09 -8.41
C LYS A 21 16.90 -19.08 -7.04
N GLY A 22 16.98 -20.24 -6.40
CA GLY A 22 17.74 -20.44 -5.17
C GLY A 22 17.24 -19.58 -4.00
N GLN A 23 18.10 -18.68 -3.50
CA GLN A 23 17.79 -17.80 -2.36
C GLN A 23 17.23 -16.42 -2.79
N ALA A 24 17.03 -16.18 -4.08
CA ALA A 24 16.47 -14.93 -4.56
C ALA A 24 15.01 -14.78 -4.10
N THR A 25 14.63 -13.60 -3.62
CA THR A 25 13.27 -13.26 -3.21
C THR A 25 12.62 -12.26 -4.16
N TRP A 26 11.29 -12.20 -4.13
CA TRP A 26 10.49 -11.32 -5.00
C TRP A 26 10.71 -9.82 -4.75
N THR A 27 11.25 -9.40 -3.60
CA THR A 27 11.40 -8.00 -3.20
C THR A 27 12.09 -7.13 -4.27
N LYS A 28 13.20 -7.61 -4.84
CA LYS A 28 13.96 -6.83 -5.85
C LYS A 28 13.18 -6.69 -7.16
N HIS A 29 12.49 -7.76 -7.55
CA HIS A 29 11.67 -7.79 -8.76
C HIS A 29 10.47 -6.84 -8.63
N PHE A 30 9.73 -6.86 -7.53
CA PHE A 30 8.62 -5.93 -7.31
C PHE A 30 9.08 -4.47 -7.15
N THR A 31 10.29 -4.23 -6.63
CA THR A 31 10.86 -2.89 -6.49
C THR A 31 11.21 -2.25 -7.83
N ALA A 32 11.95 -2.98 -8.68
CA ALA A 32 12.45 -2.47 -9.94
C ALA A 32 11.51 -2.73 -11.13
N GLY A 33 10.81 -3.86 -11.11
CA GLY A 33 10.00 -4.38 -12.22
C GLY A 33 8.57 -3.85 -12.30
N LEU A 34 8.16 -2.99 -11.36
CA LEU A 34 6.82 -2.38 -11.37
C LEU A 34 6.91 -0.86 -11.56
N LEU A 35 6.08 -0.36 -12.46
CA LEU A 35 5.89 1.06 -12.70
C LEU A 35 4.39 1.40 -12.64
N VAL A 36 4.08 2.46 -11.90
CA VAL A 36 2.71 3.03 -11.78
C VAL A 36 2.85 4.51 -12.09
N THR A 37 2.52 4.91 -13.32
CA THR A 37 2.70 6.28 -13.82
C THR A 37 1.48 7.14 -13.52
N ASP A 38 0.30 6.57 -13.68
CA ASP A 38 -0.94 7.35 -13.69
C ASP A 38 -1.47 7.53 -12.28
N PRO A 39 -1.96 8.74 -11.93
CA PRO A 39 -2.67 8.94 -10.69
C PRO A 39 -3.98 8.15 -10.72
N VAL A 40 -4.30 7.50 -9.60
CA VAL A 40 -5.60 6.87 -9.41
C VAL A 40 -6.57 7.95 -8.96
N MET A 41 -7.42 8.39 -9.88
CA MET A 41 -8.40 9.43 -9.63
C MET A 41 -9.69 8.82 -9.08
N LEU A 42 -10.08 9.20 -7.87
CA LEU A 42 -11.32 8.73 -7.25
C LEU A 42 -12.57 9.49 -7.72
N GLY A 43 -12.38 10.67 -8.35
CA GLY A 43 -13.49 11.55 -8.72
C GLY A 43 -14.19 12.21 -7.53
N VAL A 44 -13.65 12.10 -6.31
CA VAL A 44 -14.21 12.69 -5.08
C VAL A 44 -13.53 14.02 -4.81
N HIS A 45 -14.32 15.11 -4.75
CA HIS A 45 -13.84 16.42 -4.34
C HIS A 45 -13.70 16.50 -2.82
N LYS A 46 -12.78 17.34 -2.31
CA LYS A 46 -12.51 17.47 -0.86
C LYS A 46 -13.77 17.82 -0.05
N ASP A 47 -14.70 18.58 -0.62
CA ASP A 47 -15.92 19.02 0.08
C ASP A 47 -16.95 17.88 0.21
N GLN A 48 -16.73 16.76 -0.49
CA GLN A 48 -17.54 15.55 -0.40
C GLN A 48 -16.93 14.52 0.57
N THR A 49 -15.77 14.83 1.17
CA THR A 49 -15.13 13.95 2.13
C THR A 49 -15.62 14.24 3.53
N GLU A 50 -15.95 13.20 4.27
CA GLU A 50 -16.14 13.31 5.71
C GLU A 50 -14.78 13.48 6.39
N GLY A 51 -14.80 13.94 7.64
CA GLY A 51 -13.56 14.10 8.39
C GLY A 51 -13.66 13.54 9.78
N GLU A 52 -12.80 12.58 10.07
CA GLU A 52 -12.70 11.96 11.38
C GLU A 52 -11.51 12.53 12.16
N THR A 53 -11.69 12.73 13.46
CA THR A 53 -10.69 13.32 14.36
C THR A 53 -10.09 12.26 15.28
N PHE A 54 -8.76 12.24 15.40
CA PHE A 54 -8.04 11.29 16.23
C PHE A 54 -6.95 11.94 17.06
N MET A 55 -6.71 11.38 18.25
CA MET A 55 -5.59 11.77 19.09
C MET A 55 -4.30 11.12 18.57
N CYS A 56 -3.51 11.88 17.82
CA CYS A 56 -2.24 11.43 17.28
C CYS A 56 -1.08 11.86 18.18
N HIS A 57 0.04 11.15 18.12
CA HIS A 57 1.30 11.62 18.71
C HIS A 57 1.67 12.97 18.11
N ALA A 58 1.98 13.95 18.97
CA ALA A 58 2.25 15.33 18.55
C ALA A 58 3.43 15.41 17.56
N ASP A 59 4.46 14.59 17.81
CA ASP A 59 5.70 14.46 17.05
C ASP A 59 5.67 13.35 15.98
N GLY A 60 4.55 12.65 15.81
CA GLY A 60 4.41 11.54 14.87
C GLY A 60 5.17 10.26 15.27
N LYS A 61 5.80 10.20 16.44
CA LYS A 61 6.53 9.02 16.91
C LYS A 61 5.62 8.17 17.80
N ARG A 62 5.55 6.87 17.49
CA ARG A 62 4.83 5.90 18.33
C ARG A 62 5.41 5.94 19.76
N SER A 63 4.54 5.73 20.75
CA SER A 63 4.84 5.78 22.20
C SER A 63 5.37 7.11 22.77
N SER A 64 5.39 8.21 22.00
CA SER A 64 5.65 9.55 22.55
C SER A 64 4.54 9.96 23.53
N GLY A 65 4.82 10.81 24.53
CA GLY A 65 3.86 11.16 25.60
C GLY A 65 2.73 12.10 25.16
N THR A 66 3.05 13.13 24.37
CA THR A 66 2.09 14.19 24.01
C THR A 66 1.16 13.78 22.87
N ARG A 67 -0.14 14.04 23.00
CA ARG A 67 -1.15 13.81 21.96
C ARG A 67 -1.81 15.11 21.52
N VAL A 68 -2.16 15.20 20.24
CA VAL A 68 -2.92 16.31 19.66
C VAL A 68 -4.04 15.78 18.77
N PRO A 69 -5.24 16.39 18.78
CA PRO A 69 -6.31 16.03 17.87
C PRO A 69 -5.93 16.42 16.44
N ARG A 70 -6.07 15.49 15.49
CA ARG A 70 -5.88 15.73 14.05
C ARG A 70 -7.08 15.21 13.29
N LYS A 71 -7.58 16.01 12.34
CA LYS A 71 -8.70 15.66 11.46
C LYS A 71 -8.16 15.17 10.12
N PHE A 72 -8.66 14.03 9.66
CA PHE A 72 -8.27 13.41 8.39
C PHE A 72 -9.50 13.23 7.50
N PRO A 73 -9.38 13.45 6.18
CA PRO A 73 -10.47 13.13 5.25
C PRO A 73 -10.66 11.61 5.17
N VAL A 74 -11.92 11.17 5.08
CA VAL A 74 -12.32 9.77 4.99
C VAL A 74 -13.28 9.58 3.82
N ILE A 75 -13.02 8.51 3.07
CA ILE A 75 -13.86 8.02 1.98
C ILE A 75 -14.06 6.52 2.29
N TYR A 76 -15.21 6.16 2.84
CA TYR A 76 -15.47 4.79 3.30
C TYR A 76 -15.50 3.79 2.15
N ASP A 77 -16.25 4.13 1.10
CA ASP A 77 -16.45 3.28 -0.06
C ASP A 77 -15.99 4.02 -1.31
N TRP A 78 -15.02 3.43 -2.01
CA TRP A 78 -14.57 3.94 -3.30
C TRP A 78 -14.07 2.79 -4.17
N THR A 79 -14.12 3.00 -5.47
CA THR A 79 -13.53 2.12 -6.48
C THR A 79 -12.87 3.00 -7.51
N ALA A 80 -11.71 2.57 -8.01
CA ALA A 80 -11.00 3.28 -9.05
C ALA A 80 -10.19 2.31 -9.91
N THR A 81 -9.83 2.77 -11.10
CA THR A 81 -8.98 2.02 -12.02
C THR A 81 -7.53 2.46 -11.86
N ALA A 82 -6.61 1.51 -11.85
CA ALA A 82 -5.18 1.75 -11.78
C ALA A 82 -4.46 0.95 -12.87
N THR A 83 -3.50 1.59 -13.53
CA THR A 83 -2.66 0.93 -14.53
C THR A 83 -1.32 0.53 -13.92
N PHE A 84 -0.96 -0.73 -14.05
CA PHE A 84 0.36 -1.26 -13.66
C PHE A 84 1.13 -1.68 -14.89
N TYR A 85 2.34 -1.14 -15.03
CA TYR A 85 3.30 -1.58 -16.04
C TYR A 85 4.26 -2.56 -15.39
N ILE A 86 4.20 -3.82 -15.83
CA ILE A 86 5.09 -4.89 -15.39
C ILE A 86 6.24 -4.97 -16.39
N LEU A 87 7.41 -4.49 -15.96
CA LEU A 87 8.62 -4.43 -16.78
C LEU A 87 9.48 -5.70 -16.65
N ASP A 88 9.36 -6.40 -15.53
CA ASP A 88 10.09 -7.63 -15.26
C ASP A 88 9.23 -8.86 -15.59
N GLN A 89 9.62 -9.59 -16.64
CA GLN A 89 8.90 -10.78 -17.12
C GLN A 89 8.87 -11.94 -16.11
N THR A 90 9.71 -11.90 -15.07
CA THR A 90 9.66 -12.87 -13.96
C THR A 90 8.34 -12.73 -13.18
N ILE A 91 7.75 -11.54 -13.17
CA ILE A 91 6.45 -11.28 -12.53
C ILE A 91 5.35 -11.63 -13.54
N THR A 92 4.88 -12.87 -13.49
CA THR A 92 3.71 -13.27 -14.28
C THR A 92 2.44 -12.62 -13.73
N LYS A 93 1.36 -12.65 -14.53
CA LYS A 93 0.04 -12.16 -14.11
C LYS A 93 -0.42 -12.81 -12.81
N ASP A 94 -0.30 -14.13 -12.68
CA ASP A 94 -0.73 -14.86 -11.48
C ASP A 94 0.08 -14.47 -10.24
N VAL A 95 1.40 -14.28 -10.41
CA VAL A 95 2.26 -13.79 -9.33
C VAL A 95 1.82 -12.39 -8.93
N PHE A 96 1.63 -11.49 -9.89
CA PHE A 96 1.18 -10.13 -9.63
C PHE A 96 -0.17 -10.08 -8.90
N GLU A 97 -1.18 -10.81 -9.38
CA GLU A 97 -2.52 -10.83 -8.78
C GLU A 97 -2.50 -11.37 -7.36
N ARG A 98 -1.71 -12.44 -7.11
CA ARG A 98 -1.51 -12.96 -5.76
C ARG A 98 -0.90 -11.89 -4.84
N TYR A 99 0.16 -11.22 -5.27
CA TYR A 99 0.79 -10.16 -4.49
C TYR A 99 -0.14 -8.95 -4.28
N LEU A 100 -1.01 -8.63 -5.24
CA LEU A 100 -2.00 -7.58 -5.10
C LEU A 100 -3.04 -7.91 -4.01
N VAL A 101 -3.52 -9.14 -3.99
CA VAL A 101 -4.43 -9.64 -2.94
C VAL A 101 -3.76 -9.62 -1.57
N GLU A 102 -2.54 -10.14 -1.46
CA GLU A 102 -1.80 -10.16 -0.20
C GLU A 102 -1.42 -8.74 0.28
N ALA A 103 -1.12 -7.83 -0.64
CA ALA A 103 -0.91 -6.43 -0.30
C ALA A 103 -2.17 -5.81 0.29
N GLY A 104 -3.36 -6.11 -0.25
CA GLY A 104 -4.63 -5.67 0.32
C GLY A 104 -4.86 -6.17 1.75
N LYS A 105 -4.55 -7.44 2.02
CA LYS A 105 -4.74 -8.07 3.35
C LYS A 105 -3.77 -7.55 4.40
N PHE A 106 -2.48 -7.48 4.08
CA PHE A 106 -1.44 -7.29 5.09
C PHE A 106 -0.83 -5.89 5.09
N ILE A 107 -0.81 -5.21 3.95
CA ILE A 107 -0.12 -3.91 3.82
C ILE A 107 -1.12 -2.76 3.76
N GLY A 108 -2.11 -2.84 2.88
CA GLY A 108 -3.09 -1.79 2.63
C GLY A 108 -2.51 -0.51 2.00
N VAL A 109 -3.39 0.44 1.72
CA VAL A 109 -3.05 1.79 1.26
C VAL A 109 -3.77 2.83 2.10
N GLY A 110 -3.30 4.07 2.06
CA GLY A 110 -3.89 5.15 2.85
C GLY A 110 -3.65 4.96 4.35
N ARG A 111 -4.69 5.18 5.14
CA ARG A 111 -4.68 5.19 6.61
C ARG A 111 -5.19 3.86 7.16
N PHE A 112 -4.89 3.56 8.43
CA PHE A 112 -5.30 2.32 9.10
C PHE A 112 -4.86 1.06 8.36
N ARG A 113 -3.67 1.13 7.74
CA ARG A 113 -3.00 -0.01 7.15
C ARG A 113 -2.83 -1.14 8.19
N PRO A 114 -3.22 -2.40 7.88
CA PRO A 114 -3.11 -3.52 8.82
C PRO A 114 -1.69 -3.67 9.41
N ARG A 115 -0.65 -3.55 8.56
CA ARG A 115 0.75 -3.60 9.00
C ARG A 115 1.13 -2.59 10.09
N ASN A 116 0.43 -1.46 10.16
CA ASN A 116 0.70 -0.40 11.14
C ASN A 116 -0.26 -0.47 12.34
N GLY A 117 -0.96 -1.59 12.54
CA GLY A 117 -1.91 -1.78 13.64
C GLY A 117 -3.25 -1.08 13.39
N GLY A 118 -3.61 -0.84 12.13
CA GLY A 118 -4.99 -0.55 11.77
C GLY A 118 -5.88 -1.78 11.93
N PHE A 119 -7.18 -1.54 12.08
CA PHE A 119 -8.22 -2.58 12.19
C PHE A 119 -8.80 -2.89 10.80
#